data_AF-A0A1A9I8F9-F1
#
_entry.id   AF-A0A1A9I8F9-F1
#
_cell.length_a   1.000
_cell.length_b   1.000
_cell.length_c   1.000
_cell.angle_alpha   90.00
_cell.angle_beta   90.00
_cell.angle_gamma   90.00
#
_symmetry.space_group_name_H-M   'P 1'
#
loop_
_entity.id
_entity.type
_entity.pdbx_description
1 polymer ?
#
loop_
_entity_poly.entity_id
_entity_poly.type
_entity_poly.pdbx_seq_one_letter_code
_entity_poly.pdbx_strand_id
1 'polypeptide(L)'
;MMKILSLAVIYILLLASCKNPVQQSAENPLQGVWKLITGTTIEKKDTLVTDYQKGKSFIKIIQGRHFAFLGHDLNKGQDSMAFFSSGGGTCTVKDSTYTEHLEYCNARDWENNDFHFIYKLNKDTLLITGIERIDSIGINRINIEKYIREKKD
;
A
#
# COMPACT_ATOMS: atom_id res chain seq x y z
N MET A 1 -57.21 14.77 -1.65
CA MET A 1 -56.53 14.27 -2.87
C MET A 1 -55.16 14.93 -3.08
N MET A 2 -55.06 16.27 -3.08
CA MET A 2 -53.80 17.01 -3.32
C MET A 2 -52.66 16.70 -2.33
N LYS A 3 -52.94 16.53 -1.03
CA LYS A 3 -51.92 16.17 0.00
C LYS A 3 -51.35 14.76 -0.18
N ILE A 4 -52.16 13.79 -0.63
CA ILE A 4 -51.71 12.41 -0.88
C ILE A 4 -50.81 12.38 -2.12
N LEU A 5 -51.14 13.20 -3.12
CA LEU A 5 -50.31 13.39 -4.31
C LEU A 5 -48.95 14.02 -3.97
N SER A 6 -48.92 15.00 -3.05
CA SER A 6 -47.68 15.63 -2.56
C SER A 6 -46.78 14.65 -1.80
N LEU A 7 -47.33 13.76 -0.96
CA LEU A 7 -46.54 12.73 -0.27
C LEU A 7 -45.97 11.68 -1.23
N ALA A 8 -46.71 11.30 -2.27
CA ALA A 8 -46.23 10.35 -3.28
C ALA A 8 -45.04 10.89 -4.09
N VAL A 9 -45.05 12.19 -4.42
CA VAL A 9 -43.95 12.84 -5.15
C VAL A 9 -42.67 12.93 -4.31
N ILE A 10 -42.79 13.20 -3.01
CA ILE A 10 -41.64 13.23 -2.08
C ILE A 10 -41.02 11.84 -1.92
N TYR A 11 -41.83 10.78 -1.89
CA TYR A 11 -41.34 9.40 -1.81
C TYR A 11 -40.58 8.97 -3.07
N ILE A 12 -41.05 9.38 -4.25
CA ILE A 12 -40.37 9.10 -5.54
C ILE A 12 -39.02 9.82 -5.64
N LEU A 13 -38.92 11.05 -5.12
CA LEU A 13 -37.67 11.82 -5.10
C LEU A 13 -36.61 11.20 -4.15
N LEU A 14 -37.02 10.59 -3.04
CA LEU A 14 -36.12 9.88 -2.13
C LEU A 14 -35.55 8.59 -2.76
N LEU A 15 -36.32 7.89 -3.60
CA LEU A 15 -35.86 6.69 -4.30
C LEU A 15 -34.90 6.99 -5.47
N ALA A 16 -34.91 8.21 -5.99
CA ALA A 16 -34.01 8.63 -7.07
C ALA A 16 -32.61 9.04 -6.58
N SER A 17 -32.41 9.23 -5.27
CA SER A 17 -31.14 9.70 -4.70
C SER A 17 -30.04 8.62 -4.60
N CYS A 18 -30.38 7.35 -4.84
CA CYS A 18 -29.44 6.22 -4.75
C CYS A 18 -29.11 5.64 -6.12
N LYS A 19 -28.55 6.46 -7.01
CA LYS A 19 -27.87 5.97 -8.22
C LYS A 19 -26.58 6.74 -8.46
N ASN A 20 -25.68 6.72 -7.48
CA ASN A 20 -24.28 6.91 -7.81
C ASN A 20 -23.82 5.59 -8.44
N PRO A 21 -23.52 5.52 -9.75
CA PRO A 21 -22.79 4.39 -10.26
C PRO A 21 -21.51 4.35 -9.44
N VAL A 22 -21.34 3.30 -8.63
CA VAL A 22 -20.04 2.99 -8.06
C VAL A 22 -19.14 2.83 -9.27
N GLN A 23 -18.33 3.86 -9.52
CA GLN A 23 -17.36 3.84 -10.59
C GLN A 23 -16.42 2.71 -10.21
N GLN A 24 -16.67 1.54 -10.80
CA GLN A 24 -15.88 0.34 -10.63
C GLN A 24 -14.55 0.68 -11.30
N SER A 25 -13.67 1.35 -10.55
CA SER A 25 -12.30 1.58 -10.92
C SER A 25 -11.76 0.23 -11.35
N ALA A 26 -11.11 0.17 -12.52
CA ALA A 26 -10.44 -1.03 -13.00
C ALA A 26 -9.77 -1.73 -11.81
N GLU A 27 -10.13 -2.99 -11.59
CA GLU A 27 -9.80 -3.73 -10.37
C GLU A 27 -8.28 -3.68 -10.19
N ASN A 28 -7.82 -3.00 -9.14
CA ASN A 28 -6.40 -2.92 -8.83
C ASN A 28 -5.93 -4.35 -8.51
N PRO A 29 -5.09 -4.98 -9.34
CA PRO A 29 -4.70 -6.39 -9.14
C PRO A 29 -3.87 -6.59 -7.86
N LEU A 30 -3.30 -5.51 -7.34
CA LEU A 30 -2.54 -5.50 -6.09
C LEU A 30 -3.42 -5.25 -4.87
N GLN A 31 -4.73 -5.05 -5.03
CA GLN A 31 -5.62 -4.85 -3.89
C GLN A 31 -5.55 -6.03 -2.92
N GLY A 32 -5.43 -5.73 -1.63
CA GLY A 32 -5.34 -6.71 -0.54
C GLY A 32 -4.29 -6.36 0.51
N VAL A 33 -4.09 -7.30 1.42
CA VAL A 33 -3.05 -7.26 2.46
C VAL A 33 -1.93 -8.22 2.05
N TRP A 34 -0.70 -7.71 2.13
CA TRP A 34 0.51 -8.38 1.66
C TRP A 34 1.51 -8.44 2.79
N LYS A 35 1.93 -9.63 3.19
CA LYS A 35 2.99 -9.82 4.18
C LYS A 35 4.34 -9.92 3.50
N LEU A 36 5.28 -9.07 3.94
CA LEU A 36 6.63 -9.05 3.43
C LEU A 36 7.39 -10.27 3.93
N ILE A 37 7.99 -11.01 3.01
CA ILE A 37 8.78 -12.20 3.28
C ILE A 37 10.27 -11.84 3.28
N THR A 38 10.71 -11.17 2.22
CA THR A 38 12.10 -10.70 2.10
C THR A 38 12.16 -9.31 1.50
N GLY A 39 13.02 -8.45 2.06
CA GLY A 39 13.45 -7.19 1.45
C GLY A 39 14.92 -7.28 1.06
N THR A 40 15.30 -6.74 -0.09
CA THR A 40 16.68 -6.66 -0.54
C THR A 40 16.98 -5.26 -1.01
N THR A 41 17.96 -4.61 -0.40
CA THR A 41 18.45 -3.30 -0.83
C THR A 41 19.83 -3.45 -1.44
N ILE A 42 20.02 -2.86 -2.62
CA ILE A 42 21.31 -2.81 -3.31
C ILE A 42 21.71 -1.35 -3.43
N GLU A 43 22.78 -0.97 -2.76
CA GLU A 43 23.32 0.38 -2.75
C GLU A 43 24.80 0.34 -3.11
N LYS A 44 25.16 0.91 -4.28
CA LYS A 44 26.51 0.83 -4.85
C LYS A 44 26.97 -0.63 -5.02
N LYS A 45 27.86 -1.11 -4.14
CA LYS A 45 28.39 -2.49 -4.15
C LYS A 45 27.84 -3.35 -3.02
N ASP A 46 27.06 -2.74 -2.12
CA ASP A 46 26.55 -3.41 -0.93
C ASP A 46 25.16 -3.96 -1.22
N THR A 47 24.94 -5.22 -0.85
CA THR A 47 23.64 -5.88 -0.94
C THR A 47 23.27 -6.35 0.46
N LEU A 48 22.15 -5.84 0.96
CA LEU A 48 21.58 -6.26 2.23
C LEU A 48 20.28 -7.01 1.98
N VAL A 49 20.18 -8.24 2.49
CA VAL A 49 18.96 -9.05 2.45
C VAL A 49 18.42 -9.15 3.87
N THR A 50 17.15 -8.79 4.04
CA THR A 50 16.44 -8.91 5.32
C THR A 50 15.31 -9.94 5.19
N ASP A 51 15.35 -10.95 6.07
CA ASP A 51 14.29 -11.95 6.22
C ASP A 51 13.27 -11.45 7.25
N TYR A 52 12.10 -11.02 6.76
CA TYR A 52 11.03 -10.46 7.60
C TYR A 52 10.21 -11.55 8.30
N GLN A 53 10.56 -12.83 8.15
CA GLN A 53 9.94 -13.92 8.88
C GLN A 53 10.63 -14.21 10.21
N LYS A 54 11.76 -13.55 10.51
CA LYS A 54 12.56 -13.76 11.71
C LYS A 54 12.60 -12.51 12.58
N GLY A 55 11.89 -12.56 13.71
CA GLY A 55 11.92 -11.49 14.73
C GLY A 55 11.25 -10.18 14.31
N LYS A 56 10.67 -10.11 13.10
CA LYS A 56 9.92 -8.96 12.59
C LYS A 56 8.61 -9.43 11.95
N SER A 57 7.69 -8.51 11.75
CA SER A 57 6.51 -8.67 10.90
C SER A 57 6.30 -7.37 10.14
N PHE A 58 5.97 -7.47 8.86
CA PHE A 58 5.73 -6.30 8.03
C PHE A 58 4.61 -6.61 7.03
N ILE A 59 3.63 -5.72 6.95
CA ILE A 59 2.51 -5.79 6.02
C ILE A 59 2.43 -4.53 5.16
N LYS A 60 1.94 -4.70 3.93
CA LYS A 60 1.49 -3.63 3.04
C LYS A 60 0.02 -3.85 2.71
N ILE A 61 -0.79 -2.83 2.89
CA ILE A 61 -2.21 -2.81 2.58
C ILE A 61 -2.36 -1.93 1.35
N ILE A 62 -2.95 -2.46 0.28
CA ILE A 62 -3.25 -1.71 -0.94
C ILE A 62 -4.75 -1.78 -1.16
N GLN A 63 -5.41 -0.63 -1.24
CA GLN A 63 -6.87 -0.54 -1.35
C GLN A 63 -7.27 0.62 -2.25
N GLY A 64 -7.87 0.31 -3.41
CA GLY A 64 -8.22 1.31 -4.40
C GLY A 64 -7.00 2.12 -4.85
N ARG A 65 -6.99 3.41 -4.50
CA ARG A 65 -5.92 4.39 -4.79
C ARG A 65 -5.01 4.70 -3.61
N HIS A 66 -5.07 3.92 -2.54
CA HIS A 66 -4.26 4.16 -1.34
C HIS A 66 -3.46 2.93 -0.98
N PHE A 67 -2.34 3.18 -0.30
CA PHE A 67 -1.55 2.15 0.33
C PHE A 67 -1.15 2.57 1.76
N ALA A 68 -0.84 1.59 2.58
CA ALA A 68 -0.20 1.77 3.87
C ALA A 68 0.75 0.60 4.12
N PHE A 69 1.82 0.84 4.87
CA PHE A 69 2.68 -0.21 5.38
C PHE A 69 2.86 -0.09 6.88
N LEU A 70 3.00 -1.24 7.54
CA LEU A 70 3.25 -1.34 8.96
C LEU A 70 4.27 -2.46 9.18
N GLY A 71 5.34 -2.14 9.88
CA GLY A 71 6.41 -3.04 10.26
C GLY A 71 6.76 -2.87 11.72
N HIS A 72 6.96 -3.98 12.43
CA HIS A 72 7.42 -3.95 13.81
C HIS A 72 8.28 -5.18 14.14
N ASP A 73 9.11 -5.08 15.17
CA ASP A 73 9.75 -6.24 15.78
C ASP A 73 8.75 -7.04 16.64
N LEU A 74 9.01 -8.33 16.79
CA LEU A 74 8.15 -9.23 17.59
C LEU A 74 8.40 -9.13 19.09
N ASN A 75 9.46 -8.42 19.51
CA ASN A 75 9.89 -8.26 20.89
C ASN A 75 9.42 -6.91 21.51
N LYS A 76 8.52 -6.19 20.82
CA LYS A 76 7.90 -4.95 21.27
C LYS A 76 8.91 -3.85 21.63
N GLY A 77 10.02 -3.80 20.92
CA GLY A 77 11.08 -2.81 21.13
C GLY A 77 11.80 -2.91 22.47
N GLN A 78 11.76 -4.07 23.15
CA GLN A 78 12.35 -4.26 24.47
C GLN A 78 13.83 -4.70 24.44
N ASP A 79 14.41 -4.87 23.26
CA ASP A 79 15.80 -5.30 23.09
C ASP A 79 16.49 -4.50 21.97
N SER A 80 17.74 -4.87 21.67
CA SER A 80 18.54 -4.23 20.62
C SER A 80 18.00 -4.42 19.19
N MET A 81 16.97 -5.24 19.00
CA MET A 81 16.32 -5.48 17.71
C MET A 81 15.10 -4.58 17.48
N ALA A 82 14.84 -3.62 18.39
CA ALA A 82 13.74 -2.68 18.32
C ALA A 82 13.57 -2.08 16.91
N PHE A 83 12.38 -2.22 16.36
CA PHE A 83 12.05 -1.78 15.02
C PHE A 83 10.57 -1.44 14.94
N PHE A 84 10.29 -0.26 14.43
CA PHE A 84 8.96 0.13 14.02
C PHE A 84 9.10 1.00 12.77
N SER A 85 8.31 0.70 11.75
CA SER A 85 8.25 1.47 10.52
C SER A 85 6.82 1.51 10.04
N SER A 86 6.30 2.69 9.74
CA SER A 86 4.96 2.83 9.21
C SER A 86 4.87 4.01 8.27
N GLY A 87 3.96 3.89 7.32
CA GLY A 87 3.70 4.96 6.39
C GLY A 87 2.57 4.61 5.44
N GLY A 88 2.26 5.53 4.53
CA GLY A 88 1.21 5.36 3.56
C GLY A 88 0.93 6.64 2.80
N GLY A 89 0.00 6.54 1.87
CA GLY A 89 -0.44 7.64 1.04
C GLY A 89 -1.24 7.12 -0.14
N THR A 90 -1.09 7.77 -1.29
CA THR A 90 -1.78 7.36 -2.52
C THR A 90 -0.93 6.46 -3.38
N CYS A 91 -1.57 5.64 -4.20
CA CYS A 91 -0.88 4.80 -5.17
C CYS A 91 -1.65 4.71 -6.49
N THR A 92 -0.90 4.40 -7.55
CA THR A 92 -1.46 4.05 -8.85
C THR A 92 -0.90 2.71 -9.31
N VAL A 93 -1.75 1.91 -9.95
CA VAL A 93 -1.37 0.63 -10.57
C VAL A 93 -1.79 0.69 -12.02
N LYS A 94 -0.83 0.55 -12.93
CA LYS A 94 -1.06 0.55 -14.37
C LYS A 94 -0.07 -0.38 -15.06
N ASP A 95 -0.59 -1.28 -15.89
CA ASP A 95 0.20 -2.29 -16.62
C ASP A 95 1.04 -3.15 -15.65
N SER A 96 2.36 -3.01 -15.66
CA SER A 96 3.28 -3.66 -14.71
C SER A 96 3.92 -2.67 -13.73
N THR A 97 3.41 -1.44 -13.66
CA THR A 97 3.95 -0.35 -12.84
C THR A 97 3.06 -0.11 -11.62
N TYR A 98 3.70 0.07 -10.49
CA TYR A 98 3.11 0.47 -9.21
C TYR A 98 3.84 1.70 -8.69
N THR A 99 3.14 2.81 -8.53
CA THR A 99 3.72 4.06 -8.04
C THR A 99 3.09 4.44 -6.72
N GLU A 100 3.91 4.71 -5.71
CA GLU A 100 3.50 5.17 -4.39
C GLU A 100 3.87 6.65 -4.24
N HIS A 101 2.91 7.48 -3.84
CA HIS A 101 3.14 8.83 -3.35
C HIS A 101 3.04 8.81 -1.83
N LEU A 102 4.17 8.99 -1.13
CA LEU A 102 4.25 8.82 0.32
C LEU A 102 3.85 10.12 1.04
N GLU A 103 2.73 10.10 1.74
CA GLU A 103 2.17 11.28 2.42
C GLU A 103 2.42 11.25 3.94
N TYR A 104 2.45 10.05 4.50
CA TYR A 104 2.65 9.81 5.92
C TYR A 104 3.78 8.81 6.10
N CYS A 105 4.76 9.12 6.94
CA CYS A 105 5.80 8.18 7.33
C CYS A 105 6.33 8.50 8.74
N ASN A 106 6.73 7.49 9.50
CA ASN A 106 7.47 7.72 10.74
C ASN A 106 8.86 8.33 10.47
N ALA A 107 9.47 8.01 9.32
CA ALA A 107 10.64 8.69 8.80
C ALA A 107 10.21 9.88 7.91
N ARG A 108 9.87 11.01 8.54
CA ARG A 108 9.26 12.19 7.89
C ARG A 108 10.05 12.73 6.69
N ASP A 109 11.37 12.58 6.68
CA ASP A 109 12.23 13.02 5.57
C ASP A 109 11.95 12.28 4.25
N TRP A 110 11.22 11.16 4.30
CA TRP A 110 10.81 10.40 3.11
C TRP A 110 9.51 10.91 2.48
N GLU A 111 8.72 11.70 3.20
CA GLU A 111 7.41 12.17 2.74
C GLU A 111 7.51 13.10 1.53
N ASN A 112 6.42 13.18 0.76
CA ASN A 112 6.28 13.95 -0.47
C ASN A 112 7.19 13.48 -1.63
N ASN A 113 7.70 12.26 -1.55
CA ASN A 113 8.43 11.61 -2.64
C ASN A 113 7.56 10.56 -3.35
N ASP A 114 7.84 10.38 -4.63
CA ASP A 114 7.23 9.34 -5.45
C ASP A 114 8.19 8.16 -5.64
N PHE A 115 7.71 6.97 -5.31
CA PHE A 115 8.46 5.72 -5.48
C PHE A 115 7.86 4.90 -6.62
N HIS A 116 8.70 4.57 -7.59
CA HIS A 116 8.29 3.91 -8.82
C HIS A 116 8.79 2.46 -8.82
N PHE A 117 7.85 1.53 -8.87
CA PHE A 117 8.11 0.10 -8.84
C PHE A 117 7.61 -0.59 -10.10
N ILE A 118 8.34 -1.60 -10.54
CA ILE A 118 7.83 -2.64 -11.43
C ILE A 118 7.37 -3.80 -10.56
N TYR A 119 6.17 -4.31 -10.80
CA TYR A 119 5.63 -5.45 -10.10
C TYR A 119 5.51 -6.69 -10.98
N LYS A 120 5.61 -7.86 -10.35
CA LYS A 120 5.25 -9.16 -10.91
C LYS A 120 4.32 -9.86 -9.93
N LEU A 121 3.12 -10.17 -10.40
CA LEU A 121 2.11 -10.86 -9.62
C LEU A 121 1.95 -12.29 -10.14
N ASN A 122 2.11 -13.28 -9.27
CA ASN A 122 1.84 -14.69 -9.57
C ASN A 122 1.03 -15.30 -8.43
N LYS A 123 -0.28 -15.45 -8.65
CA LYS A 123 -1.25 -15.91 -7.63
C LYS A 123 -1.14 -15.05 -6.36
N ASP A 124 -0.68 -15.67 -5.27
CA ASP A 124 -0.53 -15.06 -3.96
C ASP A 124 0.85 -14.45 -3.74
N THR A 125 1.76 -14.51 -4.72
CA THR A 125 3.11 -13.92 -4.62
C THR A 125 3.18 -12.62 -5.39
N LEU A 126 3.61 -11.56 -4.70
CA LEU A 126 3.90 -10.26 -5.29
C LEU A 126 5.39 -9.96 -5.13
N LEU A 127 6.06 -9.70 -6.24
CA LEU A 127 7.42 -9.17 -6.27
C LEU A 127 7.35 -7.74 -6.77
N ILE A 128 7.91 -6.78 -6.02
CA ILE A 128 8.09 -5.41 -6.49
C ILE A 128 9.57 -5.04 -6.50
N THR A 129 9.97 -4.23 -7.46
CA THR A 129 11.34 -3.76 -7.62
C THR A 129 11.32 -2.31 -8.07
N GLY A 130 12.01 -1.45 -7.34
CA GLY A 130 12.05 -0.02 -7.62
C GLY A 130 13.39 0.60 -7.28
N ILE A 131 13.61 1.81 -7.77
CA ILE A 131 14.72 2.65 -7.35
C ILE A 131 14.18 3.62 -6.32
N GLU A 132 14.70 3.55 -5.10
CA GLU A 132 14.47 4.53 -4.06
C GLU A 132 15.55 5.60 -4.18
N ARG A 133 15.14 6.81 -4.59
CA ARG A 133 16.02 7.96 -4.69
C ARG A 133 15.40 9.15 -3.98
N ILE A 134 16.14 9.70 -3.02
CA ILE A 134 15.78 10.94 -2.32
C ILE A 134 17.07 11.74 -2.17
N ASP A 135 17.26 12.72 -3.07
CA ASP A 135 18.53 13.43 -3.19
C ASP A 135 18.86 14.25 -1.94
N SER A 136 17.85 14.81 -1.25
CA SER A 136 18.01 15.63 -0.05
C SER A 136 18.65 14.88 1.13
N ILE A 137 18.49 13.56 1.19
CA ILE A 137 19.08 12.69 2.22
C ILE A 137 20.09 11.69 1.66
N GLY A 138 20.49 11.85 0.39
CA GLY A 138 21.52 11.05 -0.25
C GLY A 138 21.15 9.58 -0.49
N ILE A 139 19.86 9.23 -0.48
CA ILE A 139 19.40 7.86 -0.73
C ILE A 139 19.37 7.62 -2.24
N ASN A 140 20.03 6.54 -2.69
CA ASN A 140 19.97 6.06 -4.07
C ASN A 140 20.26 4.56 -4.12
N ARG A 141 19.22 3.74 -4.02
CA ARG A 141 19.33 2.28 -3.92
C ARG A 141 18.23 1.57 -4.69
N ILE A 142 18.49 0.34 -5.09
CA ILE A 142 17.46 -0.57 -5.59
C ILE A 142 16.81 -1.21 -4.36
N ASN A 143 15.48 -1.23 -4.31
CA ASN A 143 14.71 -1.99 -3.34
C ASN A 143 13.94 -3.10 -4.06
N ILE A 144 14.07 -4.33 -3.58
CA ILE A 144 13.37 -5.53 -4.08
C ILE A 144 12.62 -6.15 -2.92
N GLU A 145 11.30 -6.24 -3.04
CA GLU A 145 10.44 -6.73 -1.97
C GLU A 145 9.58 -7.88 -2.48
N LYS A 146 9.62 -8.99 -1.73
CA LYS A 146 8.81 -10.18 -2.01
C LYS A 146 7.76 -10.35 -0.93
N TYR A 147 6.51 -10.38 -1.35
CA TYR A 147 5.34 -10.51 -0.50
C TYR A 147 4.57 -11.81 -0.77
N ILE A 148 3.85 -12.26 0.25
CA ILE A 148 2.76 -13.23 0.12
C ILE A 148 1.44 -12.55 0.49
N ARG A 149 0.37 -12.86 -0.22
CA ARG A 149 -0.98 -12.38 0.11
C ARG A 149 -1.44 -12.99 1.44
N GLU A 150 -1.88 -12.15 2.36
CA GLU A 150 -2.56 -12.61 3.57
C GLU A 150 -3.94 -13.16 3.20
N LYS A 151 -4.24 -14.37 3.65
CA LYS A 151 -5.55 -14.99 3.44
C LYS A 151 -6.48 -14.53 4.55
N LYS A 152 -7.74 -14.25 4.19
CA LYS A 152 -8.79 -14.18 5.20
C LYS A 152 -9.05 -15.61 5.66
N ASP A 153 -8.91 -15.86 6.95
CA ASP A 153 -9.46 -17.05 7.60
C ASP A 153 -11.01 -17.03 7.53
#